data_AF-A0A562IBZ8-F1
#
_entry.id   AF-A0A562IBZ8-F1
#
_cell.length_a   1.000
_cell.length_b   1.000
_cell.length_c   1.000
_cell.angle_alpha   90.00
_cell.angle_beta   90.00
_cell.angle_gamma   90.00
#
_symmetry.space_group_name_H-M   'P 1'
#
loop_
_entity.id
_entity.type
_entity.pdbx_description
1 polymer ?
#
loop_
_entity_poly.entity_id
_entity_poly.type
_entity_poly.pdbx_seq_one_letter_code
_entity_poly.pdbx_strand_id
1 'polypeptide(L)'
;MVVGGDRTGFPGPYALLAGLPVVDGALPMRFALAVLPLAATLLVLAVDRALGLPGRARRLVPAVVGVALLPIFPAPLPTAERPALPEFVTGGHWRQCVRPGGVLVPVPLATPKEPWPMRWATGADAAFGMPEGFFIGPYGRNGTAAMGTWKRPTSALLTEVAKQGGRPVVGDEERRQAAQDADRWGASCFALAVDTPHAEDLRATLDQLYGPSTRIADAWVWRP
;
A
#
# COMPACT_ATOMS: atom_id res chain seq x y z
N MET A 1 -0.30 -21.55 8.09
CA MET A 1 -0.35 -20.31 8.90
C MET A 1 0.76 -19.40 8.38
N VAL A 2 0.80 -18.10 8.70
CA VAL A 2 1.92 -17.22 8.29
C VAL A 2 2.62 -16.72 9.54
N VAL A 3 3.93 -16.90 9.64
CA VAL A 3 4.77 -16.43 10.75
C VAL A 3 5.93 -15.66 10.13
N GLY A 4 6.12 -14.40 10.51
CA GLY A 4 7.20 -13.57 9.96
C GLY A 4 7.09 -13.29 8.45
N GLY A 5 5.92 -13.47 7.83
CA GLY A 5 5.73 -13.35 6.39
C GLY A 5 5.84 -14.67 5.62
N ASP A 6 6.35 -15.73 6.26
CA ASP A 6 6.50 -17.04 5.64
C ASP A 6 5.32 -17.96 5.92
N ARG A 7 4.85 -18.66 4.89
CA ARG A 7 3.81 -19.68 5.02
C ARG A 7 4.39 -20.91 5.72
N THR A 8 3.95 -21.13 6.95
CA THR A 8 4.17 -22.38 7.66
C THR A 8 3.17 -23.42 7.14
N GLY A 9 3.66 -24.62 6.81
CA GLY A 9 2.85 -25.73 6.26
C GLY A 9 1.76 -26.26 7.20
N PHE A 10 1.67 -25.73 8.43
CA PHE A 10 0.67 -26.11 9.41
C PHE A 10 -0.61 -25.27 9.28
N PRO A 11 -1.80 -25.89 9.35
CA PRO A 11 -3.05 -25.17 9.41
C PRO A 11 -3.10 -24.34 10.70
N GLY A 12 -3.48 -23.07 10.58
CA GLY A 12 -3.76 -22.23 11.76
C GLY A 12 -5.14 -22.53 12.33
N PRO A 13 -5.49 -22.02 13.53
CA PRO A 13 -6.81 -22.22 14.13
C PRO A 13 -7.97 -21.74 13.22
N TYR A 14 -7.70 -20.76 12.35
CA TYR A 14 -8.66 -20.30 11.34
C TYR A 14 -9.06 -21.35 10.30
N ALA A 15 -8.26 -22.41 10.12
CA ALA A 15 -8.57 -23.48 9.17
C ALA A 15 -9.89 -24.19 9.48
N LEU A 16 -10.32 -24.20 10.75
CA LEU A 16 -11.59 -24.78 11.18
C LEU A 16 -12.82 -23.96 10.72
N LEU A 17 -12.61 -22.70 10.35
CA LEU A 17 -13.67 -21.75 9.98
C LEU A 17 -13.60 -21.34 8.49
N ALA A 18 -12.57 -21.81 7.77
CA ALA A 18 -12.37 -21.51 6.36
C ALA A 18 -13.48 -22.15 5.50
N GLY A 19 -14.00 -21.42 4.50
CA GLY A 19 -15.08 -21.88 3.63
C GLY A 19 -16.48 -21.46 4.08
N LEU A 20 -16.63 -20.83 5.24
CA LEU A 20 -17.91 -20.28 5.68
C LEU A 20 -18.13 -18.89 5.07
N PRO A 21 -19.27 -18.61 4.37
CA PRO A 21 -19.48 -17.37 3.63
C PRO A 21 -19.30 -16.08 4.45
N VAL A 22 -19.72 -16.12 5.73
CA VAL A 22 -19.60 -14.98 6.66
C VAL A 22 -18.16 -14.74 7.09
N VAL A 23 -17.35 -15.80 7.15
CA VAL A 23 -15.96 -15.77 7.62
C VAL A 23 -15.02 -15.35 6.49
N ASP A 24 -15.24 -15.88 5.28
CA ASP A 24 -14.40 -15.55 4.11
C ASP A 24 -14.68 -14.16 3.53
N GLY A 25 -15.89 -13.63 3.73
CA GLY A 25 -16.28 -12.28 3.32
C GLY A 25 -15.98 -11.19 4.36
N ALA A 26 -15.72 -11.56 5.61
CA ALA A 26 -15.43 -10.59 6.67
C ALA A 26 -13.92 -10.36 6.80
N LEU A 27 -13.49 -9.10 6.76
CA LEU A 27 -12.16 -8.73 7.24
C LEU A 27 -12.06 -9.18 8.71
N PRO A 28 -11.01 -9.91 9.14
CA PRO A 28 -10.89 -10.41 10.50
C PRO A 28 -11.09 -9.34 11.58
N MET A 29 -10.72 -8.08 11.29
CA MET A 29 -10.97 -6.93 12.17
C MET A 29 -12.45 -6.67 12.46
N ARG A 30 -13.38 -7.06 11.59
CA ARG A 30 -14.83 -6.87 11.82
C ARG A 30 -15.35 -7.74 12.96
N PHE A 31 -14.71 -8.87 13.26
CA PHE A 31 -15.09 -9.67 14.43
C PHE A 31 -14.85 -8.92 15.74
N ALA A 32 -13.90 -7.98 15.78
CA ALA A 32 -13.68 -7.15 16.97
C ALA A 32 -14.94 -6.36 17.36
N LEU A 33 -15.78 -5.95 16.38
CA LEU A 33 -17.04 -5.24 16.65
C LEU A 33 -18.03 -6.06 17.48
N ALA A 34 -17.98 -7.40 17.40
CA ALA A 34 -18.85 -8.28 18.16
C ALA A 34 -18.14 -8.84 19.42
N VAL A 35 -16.87 -9.23 19.29
CA VAL A 35 -16.11 -9.86 20.37
C VAL A 35 -15.82 -8.87 21.51
N LEU A 36 -15.47 -7.62 21.20
CA LEU A 36 -15.17 -6.61 22.21
C LEU A 36 -16.36 -6.31 23.15
N PRO A 37 -17.59 -6.01 22.66
CA PRO A 37 -18.72 -5.75 23.55
C PRO A 37 -19.13 -6.99 24.36
N LEU A 38 -19.03 -8.20 23.79
CA LEU A 38 -19.30 -9.45 24.52
C LEU A 38 -18.29 -9.65 25.66
N ALA A 39 -17.00 -9.52 25.37
CA ALA A 39 -15.94 -9.62 26.39
C ALA A 39 -16.10 -8.55 27.47
N ALA A 40 -16.38 -7.29 27.08
CA ALA A 40 -16.64 -6.20 28.01
C ALA A 40 -17.84 -6.50 28.93
N THR A 41 -18.94 -7.02 28.37
CA THR A 41 -20.14 -7.40 29.14
C THR A 41 -19.80 -8.48 30.18
N LEU A 42 -19.06 -9.52 29.79
CA LEU A 42 -18.65 -10.58 30.71
C LEU A 42 -17.76 -10.05 31.84
N LEU A 43 -16.80 -9.17 31.53
CA LEU A 43 -15.93 -8.55 32.53
C LEU A 43 -16.72 -7.65 33.50
N VAL A 44 -17.63 -6.83 32.98
CA VAL A 44 -18.52 -5.98 33.80
C VAL A 44 -19.38 -6.83 34.74
N LEU A 45 -20.02 -7.88 34.23
CA LEU A 45 -20.84 -8.78 35.05
C LEU A 45 -20.02 -9.54 36.10
N ALA A 46 -18.77 -9.89 35.79
CA ALA A 46 -17.87 -10.54 36.75
C ALA A 46 -17.49 -9.59 37.89
N VAL A 47 -17.17 -8.33 37.57
CA VAL A 47 -16.87 -7.29 38.55
C VAL A 47 -18.10 -6.98 39.40
N ASP A 48 -19.26 -6.76 38.78
CA ASP A 48 -20.53 -6.45 39.45
C ASP A 48 -20.90 -7.54 40.47
N ARG A 49 -20.87 -8.82 40.06
CA ARG A 49 -21.10 -9.94 40.98
C ARG A 49 -20.09 -10.02 42.11
N ALA A 50 -18.80 -9.77 41.83
CA ALA A 50 -17.77 -9.84 42.86
C ALA A 50 -17.91 -8.73 43.91
N LEU A 51 -18.41 -7.55 43.52
CA LEU A 51 -18.64 -6.45 44.44
C LEU A 51 -19.76 -6.73 45.45
N GLY A 52 -20.73 -7.56 45.09
CA GLY A 52 -21.82 -8.03 45.97
C GLY A 52 -21.43 -9.18 46.92
N LEU A 53 -20.27 -9.83 46.71
CA LEU A 53 -19.81 -10.93 47.57
C LEU A 53 -18.95 -10.42 48.73
N PRO A 54 -19.09 -10.98 49.95
CA PRO A 54 -18.15 -10.72 51.03
C PRO A 54 -16.80 -11.43 50.80
N GLY A 55 -15.73 -10.93 51.43
CA GLY A 55 -14.42 -11.59 51.44
C GLY A 55 -13.44 -11.16 50.32
N ARG A 56 -12.47 -12.02 50.01
CA ARG A 56 -11.35 -11.70 49.10
C ARG A 56 -11.78 -11.46 47.65
N ALA A 57 -12.87 -12.11 47.21
CA ALA A 57 -13.40 -11.98 45.85
C ALA A 57 -13.72 -10.52 45.47
N ARG A 58 -14.27 -9.74 46.43
CA ARG A 58 -14.58 -8.32 46.27
C ARG A 58 -13.39 -7.45 45.87
N ARG A 59 -12.16 -7.87 46.21
CA ARG A 59 -10.92 -7.13 45.88
C ARG A 59 -10.13 -7.79 44.76
N LEU A 60 -10.05 -9.12 44.76
CA LEU A 60 -9.23 -9.86 43.80
C LEU A 60 -9.79 -9.81 42.37
N VAL A 61 -11.11 -9.91 42.19
CA VAL A 61 -11.70 -9.93 40.85
C VAL A 61 -11.49 -8.60 40.12
N PRO A 62 -11.80 -7.42 40.70
CA PRO A 62 -11.49 -6.15 40.05
C PRO A 62 -9.99 -5.96 39.79
N ALA A 63 -9.13 -6.42 40.71
CA ALA A 63 -7.68 -6.33 40.54
C ALA A 63 -7.19 -7.17 39.34
N VAL A 64 -7.65 -8.42 39.22
CA VAL A 64 -7.31 -9.30 38.10
C VAL A 64 -7.82 -8.74 36.77
N VAL A 65 -9.06 -8.23 36.75
CA VAL A 65 -9.62 -7.58 35.55
C VAL A 65 -8.80 -6.35 35.17
N GLY A 66 -8.43 -5.51 36.13
CA GLY A 66 -7.57 -4.35 35.90
C GLY A 66 -6.20 -4.73 35.31
N VAL A 67 -5.55 -5.75 35.86
CA VAL A 67 -4.28 -6.28 35.34
C VAL A 67 -4.44 -6.86 33.93
N ALA A 68 -5.52 -7.60 33.67
CA ALA A 68 -5.79 -8.19 32.36
C ALA A 68 -6.03 -7.14 31.25
N LEU A 69 -6.54 -5.96 31.61
CA LEU A 69 -6.77 -4.86 30.68
C LEU A 69 -5.54 -3.98 30.43
N LEU A 70 -4.48 -4.12 31.24
CA LEU A 70 -3.26 -3.32 31.14
C LEU A 70 -2.63 -3.32 29.72
N PRO A 71 -2.56 -4.45 28.98
CA PRO A 71 -1.99 -4.46 27.63
C PRO A 71 -2.84 -3.77 26.57
N ILE A 72 -4.14 -3.57 26.83
CA ILE A 72 -5.10 -2.93 25.91
C ILE A 72 -5.08 -1.40 26.13
N PHE A 73 -4.41 -0.93 27.19
CA PHE A 73 -4.28 0.49 27.45
C PHE A 73 -3.73 1.19 26.21
N PRO A 74 -4.41 2.23 25.68
CA PRO A 74 -4.08 2.81 24.39
C PRO A 74 -2.71 3.48 24.47
N ALA A 75 -1.68 2.77 24.03
CA ALA A 75 -0.36 3.32 23.82
C ALA A 75 -0.36 4.12 22.52
N PRO A 76 0.26 5.32 22.49
CA PRO A 76 0.44 6.04 21.24
C PRO A 76 1.19 5.14 20.25
N LEU A 77 0.62 4.98 19.07
CA LEU A 77 1.27 4.23 18.00
C LEU A 77 2.55 4.95 17.60
N PRO A 78 3.64 4.22 17.31
CA PRO A 78 4.84 4.83 16.73
C PRO A 78 4.45 5.58 15.45
N THR A 79 4.64 6.89 15.46
CA THR A 79 4.43 7.74 14.28
C THR A 79 5.77 7.97 13.60
N ALA A 80 5.78 7.92 12.28
CA ALA A 80 6.88 8.42 11.46
C ALA A 80 6.45 9.71 10.78
N GLU A 81 7.38 10.66 10.64
CA GLU A 81 7.13 11.79 9.75
C GLU A 81 6.93 11.28 8.33
N ARG A 82 5.95 11.88 7.66
CA ARG A 82 5.65 11.58 6.27
C ARG A 82 6.64 12.36 5.41
N PRO A 83 7.43 11.71 4.53
CA PRO A 83 8.32 12.43 3.63
C PRO A 83 7.57 13.49 2.83
N ALA A 84 8.19 14.65 2.67
CA ALA A 84 7.67 15.71 1.82
C ALA A 84 7.42 15.18 0.40
N LEU A 85 6.43 15.75 -0.28
CA LEU A 85 6.26 15.48 -1.70
C LEU A 85 7.28 16.31 -2.49
N PRO A 86 7.72 15.82 -3.67
CA PRO A 86 8.62 16.58 -4.52
C PRO A 86 8.07 17.97 -4.84
N GLU A 87 8.94 18.97 -4.88
CA GLU A 87 8.65 20.32 -5.37
C GLU A 87 8.03 20.27 -6.76
N PHE A 88 8.47 19.32 -7.60
CA PHE A 88 7.88 19.04 -8.90
C PHE A 88 6.35 18.86 -8.86
N VAL A 89 5.83 18.24 -7.80
CA VAL A 89 4.39 18.06 -7.59
C VAL A 89 3.78 19.27 -6.89
N THR A 90 4.31 19.65 -5.73
CA THR A 90 3.71 20.67 -4.84
C THR A 90 3.80 22.08 -5.42
N GLY A 91 4.86 22.38 -6.18
CA GLY A 91 5.05 23.62 -6.93
C GLY A 91 4.29 23.66 -8.27
N GLY A 92 3.58 22.58 -8.64
CA GLY A 92 2.79 22.54 -9.87
C GLY A 92 3.59 22.37 -11.17
N HIS A 93 4.89 22.05 -11.08
CA HIS A 93 5.76 21.88 -12.25
C HIS A 93 5.36 20.73 -13.16
N TRP A 94 4.64 19.72 -12.64
CA TRP A 94 4.04 18.64 -13.43
C TRP A 94 3.19 19.14 -14.61
N ARG A 95 2.59 20.33 -14.52
CA ARG A 95 1.82 20.96 -15.61
C ARG A 95 2.66 21.25 -16.85
N GLN A 96 3.98 21.30 -16.71
CA GLN A 96 4.90 21.50 -17.84
C GLN A 96 5.02 20.23 -18.70
N CYS A 97 4.69 19.05 -18.18
CA CYS A 97 4.78 17.80 -18.94
C CYS A 97 3.44 17.06 -19.12
N VAL A 98 2.44 17.32 -18.26
CA VAL A 98 1.13 16.69 -18.35
C VAL A 98 0.13 17.66 -18.97
N ARG A 99 -0.51 17.26 -20.06
CA ARG A 99 -1.61 18.03 -20.68
C ARG A 99 -2.84 18.02 -19.77
N PRO A 100 -3.76 19.00 -19.86
CA PRO A 100 -5.02 18.94 -19.12
C PRO A 100 -5.76 17.61 -19.37
N GLY A 101 -6.13 16.91 -18.29
CA GLY A 101 -6.74 15.57 -18.36
C GLY A 101 -5.79 14.44 -18.73
N GLY A 102 -4.50 14.73 -18.87
CA GLY A 102 -3.46 13.75 -19.19
C GLY A 102 -3.06 12.89 -18.00
N VAL A 103 -2.16 11.93 -18.26
CA VAL A 103 -1.69 10.95 -17.27
C VAL A 103 -0.23 11.20 -16.93
N LEU A 104 0.06 11.29 -15.63
CA LEU A 104 1.40 11.28 -15.08
C LEU A 104 1.72 9.90 -14.53
N VAL A 105 2.81 9.31 -15.00
CA VAL A 105 3.32 8.03 -14.52
C VAL A 105 4.45 8.31 -13.53
N PRO A 106 4.21 8.21 -12.20
CA PRO A 106 5.31 8.30 -11.26
C PRO A 106 6.18 7.05 -11.40
N VAL A 107 7.49 7.20 -11.21
CA VAL A 107 8.44 6.10 -11.22
C VAL A 107 9.08 5.96 -9.85
N PRO A 108 8.99 4.78 -9.19
CA PRO A 108 8.20 3.62 -9.59
C PRO A 108 6.68 3.88 -9.52
N LEU A 109 5.90 3.06 -10.24
CA LEU A 109 4.44 3.13 -10.22
C LEU A 109 3.91 2.66 -8.85
N ALA A 110 2.74 3.19 -8.48
CA ALA A 110 2.07 2.79 -7.24
C ALA A 110 1.60 1.33 -7.31
N THR A 111 1.81 0.60 -6.21
CA THR A 111 1.27 -0.75 -6.04
C THR A 111 0.48 -0.86 -4.74
N PRO A 112 -0.37 -1.87 -4.54
CA PRO A 112 -1.05 -2.05 -3.25
C PRO A 112 -0.10 -2.23 -2.07
N LYS A 113 1.11 -2.75 -2.32
CA LYS A 113 2.16 -2.91 -1.30
C LYS A 113 2.92 -1.60 -1.06
N GLU A 114 3.13 -0.82 -2.12
CA GLU A 114 3.86 0.45 -2.11
C GLU A 114 2.98 1.57 -2.72
N PRO A 115 2.00 2.11 -1.97
CA PRO A 115 1.05 3.09 -2.49
C PRO A 115 1.58 4.52 -2.48
N TRP A 116 2.81 4.75 -2.00
CA TRP A 116 3.41 6.07 -1.80
C TRP A 116 3.28 7.02 -3.00
N PRO A 117 3.49 6.60 -4.26
CA PRO A 117 3.35 7.48 -5.42
C PRO A 117 1.93 8.05 -5.60
N MET A 118 0.88 7.38 -5.10
CA MET A 118 -0.51 7.89 -5.19
C MET A 118 -0.68 9.24 -4.50
N ARG A 119 0.18 9.57 -3.53
CA ARG A 119 0.17 10.88 -2.88
C ARG A 119 0.46 12.02 -3.85
N TRP A 120 1.13 11.78 -4.98
CA TRP A 120 1.42 12.82 -5.95
C TRP A 120 0.12 13.33 -6.58
N ALA A 121 -0.79 12.42 -6.93
CA ALA A 121 -2.13 12.81 -7.40
C ALA A 121 -2.90 13.58 -6.31
N THR A 122 -2.84 13.13 -5.05
CA THR A 122 -3.48 13.85 -3.93
C THR A 122 -2.88 15.25 -3.73
N GLY A 123 -1.56 15.40 -3.79
CA GLY A 123 -0.87 16.69 -3.65
C GLY A 123 -1.15 17.65 -4.81
N ALA A 124 -1.58 17.12 -5.96
CA ALA A 124 -2.00 17.89 -7.13
C ALA A 124 -3.54 18.00 -7.26
N ASP A 125 -4.29 17.71 -6.21
CA ASP A 125 -5.77 17.75 -6.18
C ASP A 125 -6.41 16.93 -7.33
N ALA A 126 -5.87 15.74 -7.57
CA ALA A 126 -6.29 14.81 -8.63
C ALA A 126 -6.34 15.44 -10.04
N ALA A 127 -5.51 16.46 -10.31
CA ALA A 127 -5.53 17.20 -11.58
C ALA A 127 -4.93 16.43 -12.79
N PHE A 128 -4.43 15.21 -12.58
CA PHE A 128 -3.96 14.30 -13.62
C PHE A 128 -4.35 12.86 -13.30
N GLY A 129 -4.47 12.02 -14.33
CA GLY A 129 -4.62 10.57 -14.15
C GLY A 129 -3.29 9.91 -13.76
N MET A 130 -3.37 8.78 -13.06
CA MET A 130 -2.22 7.95 -12.70
C MET A 130 -2.53 6.49 -13.02
N PRO A 131 -1.60 5.74 -13.64
CA PRO A 131 -1.83 4.33 -13.91
C PRO A 131 -1.59 3.47 -12.66
N GLU A 132 -2.20 2.29 -12.65
CA GLU A 132 -2.09 1.30 -11.57
C GLU A 132 -2.52 1.87 -10.20
N GLY A 133 -1.94 1.40 -9.10
CA GLY A 133 -2.27 1.83 -7.74
C GLY A 133 -3.16 0.88 -6.95
N PHE A 134 -3.80 1.40 -5.90
CA PHE A 134 -4.62 0.63 -4.97
C PHE A 134 -6.07 0.56 -5.48
N PHE A 135 -6.39 -0.51 -6.20
CA PHE A 135 -7.72 -0.80 -6.73
C PHE A 135 -8.14 -2.23 -6.38
N ILE A 136 -9.43 -2.53 -6.22
CA ILE A 136 -9.91 -3.91 -6.09
C ILE A 136 -10.69 -4.25 -7.35
N GLY A 137 -10.19 -5.20 -8.12
CA GLY A 137 -10.77 -5.60 -9.40
C GLY A 137 -10.74 -7.11 -9.63
N PRO A 138 -11.39 -7.59 -10.70
CA PRO A 138 -11.46 -9.02 -11.03
C PRO A 138 -10.17 -9.53 -11.70
N TYR A 139 -9.00 -9.17 -11.14
CA TYR A 139 -7.67 -9.55 -11.65
C TYR A 139 -7.12 -10.82 -11.00
N GLY A 140 -7.87 -11.44 -10.07
CA GLY A 140 -7.51 -12.71 -9.46
C GLY A 140 -7.74 -13.90 -10.38
N ARG A 141 -7.26 -15.07 -9.96
CA ARG A 141 -7.49 -16.34 -10.69
C ARG A 141 -9.00 -16.55 -10.86
N ASN A 142 -9.42 -16.86 -12.08
CA ASN A 142 -10.83 -17.03 -12.47
C ASN A 142 -11.71 -15.80 -12.21
N GLY A 143 -11.14 -14.59 -12.30
CA GLY A 143 -11.89 -13.33 -12.12
C GLY A 143 -12.23 -12.99 -10.66
N THR A 144 -11.59 -13.66 -9.70
CA THR A 144 -11.77 -13.36 -8.28
C THR A 144 -11.22 -11.97 -7.93
N ALA A 145 -11.73 -11.38 -6.85
CA ALA A 145 -11.26 -10.09 -6.37
C ALA A 145 -9.76 -10.14 -6.03
N ALA A 146 -8.99 -9.22 -6.62
CA ALA A 146 -7.58 -9.02 -6.32
C ALA A 146 -7.33 -7.55 -6.02
N MET A 147 -6.36 -7.30 -5.13
CA MET A 147 -5.85 -5.96 -4.87
C MET A 147 -4.80 -5.60 -5.92
N GLY A 148 -4.93 -4.42 -6.50
CA GLY A 148 -4.14 -3.91 -7.61
C GLY A 148 -4.71 -4.26 -8.97
N THR A 149 -4.05 -3.76 -10.00
CA THR A 149 -4.30 -4.12 -11.40
C THR A 149 -3.31 -5.19 -11.86
N TRP A 150 -3.57 -5.77 -13.03
CA TRP A 150 -2.52 -6.52 -13.73
C TRP A 150 -1.30 -5.60 -13.94
N LYS A 151 -0.13 -6.06 -13.50
CA LYS A 151 1.10 -5.29 -13.60
C LYS A 151 1.65 -5.34 -15.01
N ARG A 152 1.81 -4.18 -15.65
CA ARG A 152 2.34 -4.13 -17.02
C ARG A 152 3.85 -4.41 -17.05
N PRO A 153 4.41 -4.99 -18.13
CA PRO A 153 5.82 -5.34 -18.19
C PRO A 153 6.77 -4.18 -17.87
N THR A 154 6.50 -2.97 -18.35
CA THR A 154 7.33 -1.79 -18.02
C THR A 154 7.23 -1.42 -16.54
N SER A 155 6.04 -1.50 -15.94
CA SER A 155 5.87 -1.32 -14.48
C SER A 155 6.63 -2.38 -13.69
N ALA A 156 6.60 -3.64 -14.15
CA ALA A 156 7.34 -4.73 -13.53
C ALA A 156 8.86 -4.49 -13.56
N LEU A 157 9.39 -4.11 -14.73
CA LEU A 157 10.80 -3.76 -14.92
C LEU A 157 11.24 -2.63 -13.98
N LEU A 158 10.53 -1.50 -14.00
CA LEU A 158 10.87 -0.34 -13.19
C LEU A 158 10.76 -0.62 -11.69
N THR A 159 9.80 -1.45 -11.27
CA THR A 159 9.72 -1.86 -9.87
C THR A 159 10.90 -2.73 -9.44
N GLU A 160 11.40 -3.59 -10.33
CA GLU A 160 12.54 -4.44 -10.01
C GLU A 160 13.80 -3.59 -9.83
N VAL A 161 14.03 -2.65 -10.75
CA VAL A 161 15.13 -1.67 -10.64
C VAL A 161 14.97 -0.82 -9.37
N ALA A 162 13.76 -0.38 -9.03
CA ALA A 162 13.53 0.39 -7.80
C ALA A 162 13.79 -0.41 -6.51
N LYS A 163 13.75 -1.75 -6.56
CA LYS A 163 13.95 -2.63 -5.39
C LYS A 163 15.37 -3.14 -5.25
N GLN A 164 15.99 -3.50 -6.37
CA GLN A 164 17.29 -4.18 -6.40
C GLN A 164 18.40 -3.29 -6.96
N GLY A 165 18.06 -2.17 -7.61
CA GLY A 165 18.97 -1.42 -8.45
C GLY A 165 19.35 -2.20 -9.71
N GLY A 166 20.43 -1.75 -10.35
CA GLY A 166 20.97 -2.39 -11.54
C GLY A 166 20.35 -1.86 -12.83
N ARG A 167 21.04 -2.16 -13.94
CA ARG A 167 20.69 -1.64 -15.27
C ARG A 167 20.30 -2.81 -16.16
N PRO A 168 18.99 -3.07 -16.33
CA PRO A 168 18.55 -4.13 -17.23
C PRO A 168 19.00 -3.81 -18.66
N VAL A 169 19.19 -4.86 -19.45
CA VAL A 169 19.46 -4.70 -20.89
C VAL A 169 18.17 -4.22 -21.55
N VAL A 170 18.23 -3.04 -22.18
CA VAL A 170 17.08 -2.46 -22.90
C VAL A 170 17.34 -2.54 -24.40
N GLY A 171 16.73 -3.54 -25.04
CA GLY A 171 16.73 -3.74 -26.48
C GLY A 171 15.49 -3.15 -27.16
N ASP A 172 15.30 -3.52 -28.42
CA ASP A 172 14.15 -3.06 -29.22
C ASP A 172 12.82 -3.65 -28.74
N GLU A 173 12.85 -4.83 -28.11
CA GLU A 173 11.65 -5.44 -27.55
C GLU A 173 11.15 -4.66 -26.33
N GLU A 174 12.06 -4.34 -25.40
CA GLU A 174 11.74 -3.57 -24.20
C GLU A 174 11.25 -2.16 -24.57
N ARG A 175 11.86 -1.52 -25.58
CA ARG A 175 11.40 -0.22 -26.11
C ARG A 175 10.00 -0.31 -26.70
N ARG A 176 9.72 -1.32 -27.53
CA ARG A 176 8.38 -1.53 -28.11
C ARG A 176 7.33 -1.80 -27.04
N GLN A 177 7.65 -2.63 -26.06
CA GLN A 177 6.77 -2.92 -24.93
C GLN A 177 6.49 -1.67 -24.09
N ALA A 178 7.51 -0.84 -23.85
CA ALA A 178 7.39 0.40 -23.10
C ALA A 178 6.55 1.48 -23.81
N ALA A 179 6.64 1.56 -25.14
CA ALA A 179 5.74 2.39 -25.94
C ALA A 179 4.29 1.90 -25.83
N GLN A 180 4.05 0.59 -25.98
CA GLN A 180 2.70 0.02 -25.84
C GLN A 180 2.10 0.24 -24.45
N ASP A 181 2.90 0.18 -23.39
CA ASP A 181 2.44 0.44 -22.03
C ASP A 181 2.15 1.93 -21.80
N ALA A 182 2.99 2.83 -22.33
CA ALA A 182 2.73 4.27 -22.32
C ALA A 182 1.43 4.63 -23.05
N ASP A 183 1.22 4.07 -24.25
CA ASP A 183 -0.01 4.27 -25.03
C ASP A 183 -1.24 3.73 -24.30
N ARG A 184 -1.13 2.53 -23.71
CA ARG A 184 -2.22 1.91 -22.95
C ARG A 184 -2.67 2.78 -21.78
N TRP A 185 -1.72 3.45 -21.13
CA TRP A 185 -2.01 4.36 -20.02
C TRP A 185 -2.43 5.75 -20.50
N GLY A 186 -2.23 6.12 -21.77
CA GLY A 186 -2.33 7.50 -22.23
C GLY A 186 -1.29 8.41 -21.55
N ALA A 187 -0.12 7.85 -21.24
CA ALA A 187 0.94 8.51 -20.49
C ALA A 187 1.40 9.78 -21.22
N SER A 188 1.23 10.93 -20.58
CA SER A 188 1.74 12.21 -21.09
C SER A 188 3.15 12.49 -20.58
N CYS A 189 3.49 11.96 -19.41
CA CYS A 189 4.74 12.23 -18.73
C CYS A 189 5.09 11.08 -17.79
N PHE A 190 6.33 10.61 -17.85
CA PHE A 190 6.94 9.84 -16.77
C PHE A 190 7.74 10.79 -15.89
N ALA A 191 7.67 10.62 -14.58
CA ALA A 191 8.36 11.49 -13.62
C ALA A 191 9.02 10.67 -12.50
N LEU A 192 10.29 10.95 -12.25
CA LEU A 192 11.12 10.29 -11.24
C LEU A 192 11.68 11.36 -10.29
N ALA A 193 11.32 11.31 -9.01
CA ALA A 193 11.89 12.21 -8.01
C ALA A 193 13.35 11.84 -7.72
N VAL A 194 14.21 12.86 -7.52
CA VAL A 194 15.67 12.67 -7.35
C VAL A 194 16.05 11.89 -6.09
N ASP A 195 15.18 11.87 -5.08
CA ASP A 195 15.36 11.17 -3.80
C ASP A 195 14.87 9.71 -3.82
N THR A 196 14.37 9.25 -4.97
CA THR A 196 13.92 7.86 -5.14
C THR A 196 15.08 6.88 -4.96
N PRO A 197 14.93 5.79 -4.20
CA PRO A 197 15.94 4.73 -4.15
C PRO A 197 16.31 4.23 -5.55
N HIS A 198 17.61 4.09 -5.81
CA HIS A 198 18.13 3.72 -7.13
C HIS A 198 17.74 4.68 -8.28
N ALA A 199 17.52 5.97 -7.99
CA ALA A 199 17.14 6.97 -8.99
C ALA A 199 18.05 7.02 -10.22
N GLU A 200 19.36 6.84 -10.08
CA GLU A 200 20.28 6.85 -11.24
C GLU A 200 20.06 5.67 -12.18
N ASP A 201 19.81 4.47 -11.63
CA ASP A 201 19.54 3.27 -12.41
C ASP A 201 18.17 3.35 -13.07
N LEU A 202 17.17 3.88 -12.36
CA LEU A 202 15.85 4.17 -12.93
C LEU A 202 15.93 5.20 -14.05
N ARG A 203 16.68 6.30 -13.85
CA ARG A 203 16.90 7.32 -14.87
C ARG A 203 17.59 6.72 -16.10
N ALA A 204 18.67 5.97 -15.91
CA ALA A 204 19.39 5.34 -17.02
C ALA A 204 18.54 4.30 -17.77
N THR A 205 17.64 3.60 -17.07
CA THR A 205 16.68 2.67 -17.69
C THR A 205 15.65 3.43 -18.51
N LEU A 206 15.04 4.47 -17.96
CA LEU A 206 14.07 5.30 -18.67
C LEU A 206 14.70 6.07 -19.84
N ASP A 207 15.95 6.51 -19.71
CA ASP A 207 16.68 7.15 -20.80
C ASP A 207 16.86 6.19 -22.00
N GLN A 208 17.06 4.89 -21.75
CA GLN A 208 17.12 3.87 -22.80
C GLN A 208 15.75 3.52 -23.39
N LEU A 209 14.66 3.69 -22.62
CA LEU A 209 13.30 3.37 -23.05
C LEU A 209 12.65 4.52 -23.84
N TYR A 210 12.81 5.76 -23.37
CA TYR A 210 12.07 6.93 -23.85
C TYR A 210 12.97 8.07 -24.35
N GLY A 211 14.30 7.89 -24.36
CA GLY A 211 15.24 8.93 -24.73
C GLY A 211 15.62 9.86 -23.57
N PRO A 212 16.37 10.94 -23.81
CA PRO A 212 17.00 11.72 -22.74
C PRO A 212 16.00 12.40 -21.81
N SER A 213 16.21 12.25 -20.50
CA SER A 213 15.47 12.97 -19.46
C SER A 213 15.69 14.48 -19.48
N THR A 214 14.67 15.22 -19.03
CA THR A 214 14.78 16.64 -18.69
C THR A 214 14.63 16.79 -17.17
N ARG A 215 15.45 17.64 -16.55
CA ARG A 215 15.28 17.97 -15.12
C ARG A 215 14.31 19.13 -14.94
N ILE A 216 13.32 18.96 -14.07
CA ILE A 216 12.40 20.02 -13.66
C ILE A 216 12.30 19.97 -12.14
N ALA A 217 12.78 21.04 -11.48
CA ALA A 217 12.95 21.10 -10.02
C ALA A 217 13.71 19.87 -9.49
N ASP A 218 13.08 19.09 -8.62
CA ASP A 218 13.59 17.88 -7.98
C ASP A 218 13.09 16.58 -8.63
N ALA A 219 12.71 16.62 -9.93
CA ALA A 219 12.36 15.43 -10.70
C ALA A 219 13.00 15.39 -12.09
N TRP A 220 13.22 14.17 -12.58
CA TRP A 220 13.52 13.87 -13.98
C TRP A 220 12.23 13.51 -14.71
N VAL A 221 12.05 14.01 -15.92
CA VAL A 221 10.86 13.77 -16.73
C VAL A 221 11.18 13.26 -18.13
N TRP A 222 10.28 12.43 -18.65
CA TRP A 222 10.27 11.92 -20.02
C TRP A 222 8.89 12.12 -20.63
N ARG A 223 8.87 12.41 -21.93
CA ARG A 223 7.64 12.47 -22.71
C ARG A 223 7.70 11.34 -23.74
N PRO A 224 6.94 10.25 -23.54
CA PRO A 224 6.94 9.10 -24.43
C PRO A 224 6.34 9.44 -25.80
#